data_AF-A0A948GBQ5-F1
#
_entry.id   AF-A0A948GBQ5-F1
#
_cell.length_a   1.000
_cell.length_b   1.000
_cell.length_c   1.000
_cell.angle_alpha   90.00
_cell.angle_beta   90.00
_cell.angle_gamma   90.00
#
_symmetry.space_group_name_H-M   'P 1'
#
loop_
_entity.id
_entity.type
_entity.pdbx_description
1 polymer ?
#
loop_
_entity_poly.entity_id
_entity_poly.type
_entity_poly.pdbx_seq_one_letter_code
_entity_poly.pdbx_strand_id
1 'polypeptide(L)'
;ILVFPDWLIIGKETASGATYRQGLFLLDRGERPLPAEARAFLEKSGVAVTEIAEDRAVSSLETPSALQPAIADFRALKGIDLAEKLLSTLGVTPIRNAEVVVFDQARNGFNLSVTADLLIRKGEKRFILHAKRLPDQFLHILREAGTEVIPIGEKDQGRSLVEAVLQGMGIPVSFGYFSFRIPEEDKRPRLTGSFSTLRVMNEGEPMYLIDFDLPPAGLPFFNGRREGRVVRY
;
A
#
# COMPACT_ATOMS: atom_id res chain seq x y z
N ILE A 1 5.31 -13.50 9.08
CA ILE A 1 6.61 -13.06 9.64
C ILE A 1 7.24 -14.25 10.35
N LEU A 2 8.52 -14.49 10.13
CA LEU A 2 9.31 -15.55 10.74
C LEU A 2 10.40 -14.91 11.60
N VAL A 3 10.70 -15.55 12.73
CA VAL A 3 11.66 -15.06 13.73
C VAL A 3 12.67 -16.17 13.96
N PHE A 4 13.95 -15.79 14.00
CA PHE A 4 15.07 -16.72 14.09
C PHE A 4 15.91 -16.37 15.33
N PRO A 5 15.41 -16.67 16.53
CA PRO A 5 16.22 -16.53 17.73
C PRO A 5 17.27 -17.63 17.82
N ASP A 6 18.35 -17.37 18.54
CA ASP A 6 19.34 -18.40 18.91
C ASP A 6 18.74 -19.43 19.85
N TRP A 7 17.91 -18.95 20.79
CA TRP A 7 17.21 -19.78 21.76
C TRP A 7 15.77 -19.32 21.90
N LEU A 8 14.85 -20.26 22.04
CA LEU A 8 13.44 -19.99 22.27
C LEU A 8 13.01 -20.60 23.61
N ILE A 9 12.56 -19.76 24.54
CA ILE A 9 11.95 -20.19 25.79
C ILE A 9 10.44 -20.22 25.58
N ILE A 10 9.82 -21.37 25.81
CA ILE A 10 8.37 -21.56 25.74
C ILE A 10 7.88 -21.92 27.14
N GLY A 11 7.07 -21.05 27.73
CA GLY A 11 6.42 -21.29 29.02
C GLY A 11 5.21 -22.20 28.89
N LYS A 12 4.79 -22.79 30.01
CA LYS A 12 3.53 -23.54 30.08
C LYS A 12 2.35 -22.58 29.82
N GLU A 13 1.28 -23.12 29.26
CA GLU A 13 0.04 -22.40 29.02
C GLU A 13 -0.46 -21.80 30.34
N THR A 14 -0.69 -20.48 30.34
CA THR A 14 -1.19 -19.77 31.52
C THR A 14 -2.69 -19.99 31.65
N ALA A 15 -3.27 -19.69 32.82
CA ALA A 15 -4.71 -19.83 33.06
C ALA A 15 -5.60 -19.01 32.11
N SER A 16 -5.03 -18.04 31.38
CA SER A 16 -5.68 -17.26 30.33
C SER A 16 -5.57 -17.88 28.93
N GLY A 17 -4.96 -19.05 28.78
CA GLY A 17 -4.76 -19.73 27.49
C GLY A 17 -3.60 -19.18 26.66
N ALA A 18 -2.88 -18.16 27.14
CA ALA A 18 -1.72 -17.61 26.44
C ALA A 18 -0.44 -18.38 26.78
N THR A 19 0.23 -18.93 25.76
CA THR A 19 1.56 -19.53 25.91
C THR A 19 2.63 -18.43 25.92
N TYR A 20 3.39 -18.32 27.01
CA TYR A 20 4.54 -17.41 27.06
C TYR A 20 5.63 -17.85 26.07
N ARG A 21 6.15 -16.92 25.26
CA ARG A 21 7.25 -17.16 24.33
C ARG A 21 8.29 -16.06 24.48
N GLN A 22 9.56 -16.43 24.58
CA GLN A 22 10.68 -15.49 24.63
C GLN A 22 11.79 -15.93 23.69
N GLY A 23 12.17 -15.05 22.77
CA GLY A 23 13.33 -15.25 21.89
C GLY A 23 14.57 -14.59 22.49
N LEU A 24 15.66 -15.36 22.59
CA LEU A 24 16.98 -14.85 22.92
C LEU A 24 17.80 -14.73 21.64
N PHE A 25 18.40 -13.57 21.43
CA PHE A 25 19.28 -13.27 20.30
C PHE A 25 20.68 -12.96 20.83
N LEU A 26 21.65 -13.78 20.45
CA LEU A 26 23.06 -13.56 20.72
C LEU A 26 23.63 -12.72 19.58
N LEU A 27 24.17 -11.55 19.91
CA LEU A 27 24.72 -10.62 18.93
C LEU A 27 26.23 -10.81 18.82
N ASP A 28 26.70 -11.14 17.62
CA ASP A 28 28.12 -11.20 17.32
C ASP A 28 28.76 -9.81 17.23
N ARG A 29 30.10 -9.74 17.27
CA ARG A 29 30.82 -8.47 17.11
C ARG A 29 30.44 -7.79 15.79
N GLY A 30 29.91 -6.56 15.90
CA GLY A 30 29.48 -5.76 14.76
C GLY A 30 28.04 -6.01 14.31
N GLU A 31 27.30 -6.93 14.92
CA GLU A 31 25.85 -6.99 14.79
C GLU A 31 25.19 -5.87 15.59
N ARG A 32 24.13 -5.28 15.01
CA ARG A 32 23.35 -4.23 15.67
C ARG A 32 22.09 -4.84 16.29
N PRO A 33 21.59 -4.33 17.41
CA PRO A 33 20.30 -4.74 17.97
C PRO A 33 19.15 -4.59 16.96
N LEU A 34 18.06 -5.32 17.19
CA LEU A 34 16.83 -5.15 16.43
C LEU A 34 16.34 -3.70 16.55
N PRO A 35 15.86 -3.09 15.45
CA PRO A 35 15.19 -1.80 15.54
C PRO A 35 14.03 -1.84 16.54
N ALA A 36 13.80 -0.73 17.24
CA ALA A 36 12.77 -0.64 18.29
C ALA A 36 11.38 -1.05 17.78
N GLU A 37 11.07 -0.71 16.53
CA GLU A 37 9.81 -1.05 15.86
C GLU A 37 9.66 -2.55 15.65
N ALA A 38 10.73 -3.22 15.20
CA ALA A 38 10.75 -4.66 14.99
C ALA A 38 10.60 -5.40 16.33
N ARG A 39 11.25 -4.92 17.38
CA ARG A 39 11.09 -5.45 18.73
C ARG A 39 9.67 -5.29 19.25
N ALA A 40 9.12 -4.07 19.19
CA ALA A 40 7.75 -3.78 19.61
C ALA A 40 6.72 -4.62 18.83
N PHE A 41 6.98 -4.89 17.55
CA PHE A 41 6.16 -5.78 16.74
C PHE A 41 6.16 -7.22 17.28
N LEU A 42 7.34 -7.78 17.59
CA LEU A 42 7.46 -9.13 18.15
C LEU A 42 6.78 -9.26 19.52
N GLU A 43 6.98 -8.26 20.39
CA GLU A 43 6.39 -8.26 21.74
C GLU A 43 4.87 -8.18 21.68
N LYS A 44 4.29 -7.33 20.82
CA LYS A 44 2.84 -7.31 20.55
C LYS A 44 2.31 -8.60 19.92
N SER A 45 3.17 -9.34 19.22
CA SER A 45 2.84 -10.66 18.66
C SER A 45 2.98 -11.80 19.68
N GLY A 46 3.25 -11.48 20.95
CA GLY A 46 3.35 -12.45 22.04
C GLY A 46 4.74 -13.07 22.22
N VAL A 47 5.78 -12.49 21.60
CA VAL A 47 7.16 -12.96 21.73
C VAL A 47 7.99 -11.89 22.45
N ALA A 48 8.34 -12.14 23.70
CA ALA A 48 9.29 -11.30 24.42
C ALA A 48 10.67 -11.39 23.76
N VAL A 49 11.37 -10.27 23.64
CA VAL A 49 12.68 -10.20 22.97
C VAL A 49 13.76 -9.87 23.97
N THR A 50 14.84 -10.64 23.98
CA THR A 50 16.05 -10.33 24.74
C THR A 50 17.25 -10.47 23.82
N GLU A 51 18.02 -9.39 23.70
CA GLU A 51 19.26 -9.37 22.91
C GLU A 51 20.45 -9.32 23.86
N ILE A 52 21.47 -10.13 23.61
CA ILE A 52 22.67 -10.25 24.45
C ILE A 52 23.89 -9.96 23.58
N ALA A 53 24.69 -8.98 23.98
CA ALA A 53 25.96 -8.63 23.33
C ALA A 53 27.06 -8.61 24.38
N GLU A 54 28.22 -9.21 24.07
CA GLU A 54 29.41 -9.23 24.95
C GLU A 54 29.05 -9.62 26.41
N ASP A 55 28.27 -10.70 26.55
CA ASP A 55 27.79 -11.26 27.82
C ASP A 55 26.89 -10.34 28.66
N ARG A 56 26.32 -9.30 28.04
CA ARG A 56 25.37 -8.38 28.69
C ARG A 56 24.08 -8.27 27.90
N ALA A 57 22.96 -8.22 28.62
CA ALA A 57 21.68 -7.90 28.01
C ALA A 57 21.73 -6.46 27.47
N VAL A 58 21.36 -6.30 26.20
CA VAL A 58 21.22 -5.00 25.56
C VAL A 58 19.95 -4.37 26.11
N SER A 59 20.12 -3.35 26.97
CA SER A 59 19.01 -2.52 27.40
C SER A 59 18.59 -1.60 26.26
N SER A 60 17.33 -1.70 25.86
CA SER A 60 16.72 -0.79 24.90
C SER A 60 16.64 0.59 25.54
N LEU A 61 17.50 1.52 25.12
CA LEU A 61 17.23 2.94 25.32
C LEU A 61 15.90 3.22 24.63
N GLU A 62 14.92 3.67 25.41
CA GLU A 62 13.62 4.15 24.91
C GLU A 62 13.91 5.22 23.86
N THR A 63 13.87 4.82 22.60
CA THR A 63 13.99 5.79 21.51
C THR A 63 12.65 6.52 21.49
N PRO A 64 12.64 7.86 21.52
CA PRO A 64 11.38 8.61 21.47
C PRO A 64 10.56 8.10 20.31
N SER A 65 9.29 7.80 20.55
CA SER A 65 8.33 7.38 19.53
C SER A 65 8.38 8.39 18.38
N ALA A 66 9.14 8.09 17.33
CA ALA A 66 9.06 8.84 16.10
C ALA A 66 7.58 8.81 15.68
N LEU A 67 7.02 9.99 15.40
CA LEU A 67 5.65 10.14 14.91
C LEU A 67 5.39 9.05 13.87
N GLN A 68 4.47 8.12 14.17
CA GLN A 68 4.17 7.03 13.26
C GLN A 68 3.70 7.64 11.95
N PRO A 69 4.38 7.37 10.81
CA PRO A 69 3.88 7.82 9.53
C PRO A 69 2.51 7.19 9.32
N ALA A 70 1.47 8.03 9.23
CA ALA A 70 0.11 7.57 8.98
C ALA A 70 0.06 6.90 7.60
N ILE A 71 -0.35 5.63 7.56
CA ILE A 71 -0.64 4.96 6.30
C ILE A 71 -1.93 5.55 5.74
N ALA A 72 -1.91 5.88 4.45
CA ALA A 72 -3.11 6.26 3.74
C ALA A 72 -4.07 5.07 3.72
N ASP A 73 -5.28 5.23 4.29
CA ASP A 73 -6.29 4.17 4.43
C ASP A 73 -7.54 4.50 3.62
N PHE A 74 -7.84 3.66 2.62
CA PHE A 74 -8.95 3.86 1.69
C PHE A 74 -10.08 2.84 1.86
N ARG A 75 -10.05 1.97 2.88
CA ARG A 75 -11.06 0.90 3.06
C ARG A 75 -12.50 1.39 3.21
N ALA A 76 -12.68 2.62 3.67
CA ALA A 76 -13.99 3.24 3.80
C ALA A 76 -14.51 3.82 2.47
N LEU A 77 -13.65 3.98 1.46
CA LEU A 77 -13.96 4.58 0.18
C LEU A 77 -14.43 3.52 -0.84
N LYS A 78 -15.26 3.95 -1.78
CA LYS A 78 -15.84 3.11 -2.84
C LYS A 78 -15.96 3.90 -4.13
N GLY A 79 -16.09 3.18 -5.24
CA GLY A 79 -16.34 3.73 -6.56
C GLY A 79 -15.41 4.90 -6.92
N ILE A 80 -16.02 6.02 -7.30
CA ILE A 80 -15.31 7.24 -7.70
C ILE A 80 -14.44 7.81 -6.59
N ASP A 81 -14.87 7.74 -5.32
CA ASP A 81 -14.10 8.28 -4.19
C ASP A 81 -12.82 7.48 -3.94
N LEU A 82 -12.88 6.14 -4.05
CA LEU A 82 -11.69 5.31 -3.96
C LEU A 82 -10.74 5.60 -5.12
N ALA A 83 -11.28 5.70 -6.34
CA ALA A 83 -10.48 5.96 -7.53
C ALA A 83 -9.79 7.32 -7.49
N GLU A 84 -10.50 8.39 -7.09
CA GLU A 84 -9.92 9.72 -6.94
C GLU A 84 -8.78 9.71 -5.93
N LYS A 85 -9.01 9.10 -4.75
CA LYS A 85 -8.02 9.09 -3.69
C LYS A 85 -6.78 8.28 -4.07
N LEU A 86 -6.96 7.14 -4.73
CA LEU A 86 -5.87 6.33 -5.29
C LEU A 86 -5.04 7.14 -6.29
N LEU A 87 -5.68 7.77 -7.27
CA LEU A 87 -5.01 8.55 -8.31
C LEU A 87 -4.27 9.77 -7.73
N SER A 88 -4.91 10.49 -6.80
CA SER A 88 -4.29 11.61 -6.08
C SER A 88 -3.05 11.16 -5.30
N THR A 89 -3.09 9.98 -4.72
CA THR A 89 -1.94 9.42 -4.00
C THR A 89 -0.79 9.08 -4.94
N LEU A 90 -1.09 8.72 -6.19
CA LEU A 90 -0.12 8.51 -7.28
C LEU A 90 0.32 9.83 -7.97
N GLY A 91 0.01 11.00 -7.39
CA GLY A 91 0.40 12.29 -7.94
C GLY A 91 -0.39 12.72 -9.18
N VAL A 92 -1.42 11.96 -9.56
CA VAL A 92 -2.37 12.37 -10.61
C VAL A 92 -3.33 13.40 -10.02
N THR A 93 -3.75 14.39 -10.80
CA THR A 93 -4.75 15.39 -10.37
C THR A 93 -6.06 15.20 -11.13
N PRO A 94 -6.98 14.34 -10.65
CA PRO A 94 -8.31 14.20 -11.23
C PRO A 94 -9.13 15.49 -11.08
N ILE A 95 -9.95 15.80 -12.08
CA ILE A 95 -10.92 16.89 -12.06
C ILE A 95 -12.31 16.29 -11.91
N ARG A 96 -12.99 16.58 -10.79
CA ARG A 96 -14.36 16.11 -10.56
C ARG A 96 -15.38 16.82 -11.44
N ASN A 97 -16.44 16.10 -11.81
CA ASN A 97 -17.63 16.64 -12.46
C ASN A 97 -17.31 17.50 -13.69
N ALA A 98 -16.30 17.09 -14.47
CA ALA A 98 -15.85 17.86 -15.62
C ALA A 98 -16.79 17.62 -16.80
N GLU A 99 -17.23 18.70 -17.46
CA GLU A 99 -17.94 18.58 -18.72
C GLU A 99 -16.97 18.21 -19.85
N VAL A 100 -17.34 17.17 -20.60
CA VAL A 100 -16.62 16.71 -21.78
C VAL A 100 -17.56 16.74 -22.96
N VAL A 101 -17.21 17.56 -23.96
CA VAL A 101 -17.95 17.69 -25.20
C VAL A 101 -17.84 16.38 -25.99
N VAL A 102 -18.98 15.80 -26.36
CA VAL A 102 -19.08 14.63 -27.23
C VAL A 102 -19.45 15.06 -28.65
N PHE A 103 -20.40 15.99 -28.79
CA PHE A 103 -20.77 16.58 -30.08
C PHE A 103 -20.62 18.09 -30.01
N ASP A 104 -20.06 18.67 -31.07
CA ASP A 104 -19.92 20.11 -31.20
C ASP A 104 -20.77 20.64 -32.35
N GLN A 105 -21.32 21.84 -32.16
CA GLN A 105 -22.26 22.44 -33.11
C GLN A 105 -21.66 22.68 -34.49
N ALA A 106 -20.37 22.99 -34.60
CA ALA A 106 -19.72 23.24 -35.87
C ALA A 106 -19.54 21.97 -36.71
N ARG A 107 -19.30 20.82 -36.07
CA ARG A 107 -19.16 19.52 -36.76
C ARG A 107 -20.47 18.75 -36.88
N ASN A 108 -21.37 18.89 -35.93
CA ASN A 108 -22.52 17.99 -35.76
C ASN A 108 -23.88 18.70 -35.84
N GLY A 109 -23.91 20.03 -35.86
CA GLY A 109 -25.14 20.82 -35.89
C GLY A 109 -25.84 20.96 -34.54
N PHE A 110 -25.33 20.31 -33.48
CA PHE A 110 -25.81 20.44 -32.10
C PHE A 110 -24.65 20.27 -31.11
N ASN A 111 -24.81 20.82 -29.91
CA ASN A 111 -23.87 20.62 -28.80
C ASN A 111 -24.40 19.55 -27.87
N LEU A 112 -23.56 18.59 -27.51
CA LEU A 112 -23.87 17.61 -26.47
C LEU A 112 -22.61 17.28 -25.68
N SER A 113 -22.72 17.40 -24.36
CA SER A 113 -21.65 17.12 -23.41
C SER A 113 -22.07 16.05 -22.43
N VAL A 114 -21.09 15.33 -21.89
CA VAL A 114 -21.25 14.40 -20.77
C VAL A 114 -20.50 14.98 -19.57
N THR A 115 -21.09 14.88 -18.39
CA THR A 115 -20.39 15.18 -17.13
C THR A 115 -19.65 13.94 -16.67
N ALA A 116 -18.33 13.96 -16.79
CA ALA A 116 -17.45 12.93 -16.27
C ALA A 116 -17.39 13.02 -14.74
N ASP A 117 -17.46 11.88 -14.03
CA ASP A 117 -17.29 11.89 -12.58
C ASP A 117 -15.86 12.30 -12.22
N LEU A 118 -14.87 11.75 -12.93
CA LEU A 118 -13.49 12.23 -12.92
C LEU A 118 -12.95 12.35 -14.35
N LEU A 119 -12.28 13.45 -14.62
CA LEU A 119 -11.48 13.67 -15.82
C LEU A 119 -10.00 13.73 -15.43
N ILE A 120 -9.19 12.94 -16.11
CA ILE A 120 -7.73 12.91 -15.96
C ILE A 120 -7.10 13.28 -17.30
N ARG A 121 -6.05 14.11 -17.25
CA ARG A 121 -5.20 14.45 -18.41
C ARG A 121 -3.80 13.89 -18.18
N LYS A 122 -3.29 13.10 -19.12
CA LYS A 122 -1.95 12.51 -19.07
C LYS A 122 -1.30 12.64 -20.44
N GLY A 123 -0.45 13.64 -20.60
CA GLY A 123 0.09 14.03 -21.91
C GLY A 123 -1.05 14.44 -22.85
N GLU A 124 -1.07 13.86 -24.05
CA GLU A 124 -2.11 14.12 -25.06
C GLU A 124 -3.40 13.32 -24.83
N LYS A 125 -3.36 12.28 -23.98
CA LYS A 125 -4.52 11.43 -23.70
C LYS A 125 -5.38 11.98 -22.57
N ARG A 126 -6.67 11.74 -22.68
CA ARG A 126 -7.67 12.03 -21.63
C ARG A 126 -8.29 10.73 -21.17
N PHE A 127 -8.57 10.63 -19.89
CA PHE A 127 -9.26 9.50 -19.30
C PHE A 127 -10.47 10.02 -18.53
N ILE A 128 -11.61 9.36 -18.70
CA ILE A 128 -12.82 9.64 -17.94
C ILE A 128 -13.11 8.41 -17.09
N LEU A 129 -13.26 8.60 -15.78
CA LEU A 129 -13.88 7.60 -14.92
C LEU A 129 -15.34 7.98 -14.77
N HIS A 130 -16.24 7.03 -15.03
CA HIS A 130 -17.66 7.29 -14.97
C HIS A 130 -18.43 6.11 -14.38
N ALA A 131 -19.34 6.39 -13.47
CA ALA A 131 -20.13 5.37 -12.80
C ALA A 131 -21.34 4.91 -13.59
N LYS A 132 -21.95 5.83 -14.34
CA LYS A 132 -23.07 5.50 -15.22
C LYS A 132 -22.53 4.97 -16.54
N ARG A 133 -23.14 3.90 -17.05
CA ARG A 133 -22.79 3.39 -18.37
C ARG A 133 -23.18 4.41 -19.44
N LEU A 134 -22.21 4.86 -20.22
CA LEU A 134 -22.46 5.69 -21.40
C LEU A 134 -22.96 4.83 -22.57
N PRO A 135 -23.81 5.38 -23.46
CA PRO A 135 -24.16 4.71 -24.71
C PRO A 135 -22.93 4.40 -25.56
N ASP A 136 -22.93 3.28 -26.27
CA ASP A 136 -21.76 2.83 -27.06
C ASP A 136 -21.32 3.84 -28.13
N GLN A 137 -22.27 4.59 -28.70
CA GLN A 137 -21.98 5.68 -29.63
C GLN A 137 -21.12 6.78 -28.99
N PHE A 138 -21.34 7.09 -27.71
CA PHE A 138 -20.59 8.14 -27.01
C PHE A 138 -19.18 7.63 -26.71
N LEU A 139 -19.06 6.35 -26.34
CA LEU A 139 -17.77 5.71 -26.13
C LEU A 139 -16.92 5.73 -27.41
N HIS A 140 -17.53 5.51 -28.57
CA HIS A 140 -16.84 5.57 -29.86
C HIS A 140 -16.30 6.97 -30.15
N ILE A 141 -17.14 8.00 -30.02
CA ILE A 141 -16.77 9.39 -30.31
C ILE A 141 -15.68 9.88 -29.35
N LEU A 142 -15.83 9.59 -28.05
CA LEU A 142 -14.82 9.92 -27.05
C LEU A 142 -13.48 9.26 -27.40
N ARG A 143 -13.48 7.99 -27.81
CA ARG A 143 -12.27 7.27 -28.21
C ARG A 143 -11.61 7.87 -29.44
N GLU A 144 -12.38 8.22 -30.47
CA GLU A 144 -11.87 8.92 -31.67
C GLU A 144 -11.26 10.28 -31.32
N ALA A 145 -11.80 10.96 -30.31
CA ALA A 145 -11.26 12.20 -29.76
C ALA A 145 -10.08 12.00 -28.79
N GLY A 146 -9.51 10.79 -28.70
CA GLY A 146 -8.37 10.47 -27.83
C GLY A 146 -8.72 10.41 -26.33
N THR A 147 -9.99 10.18 -26.01
CA THR A 147 -10.50 10.06 -24.64
C THR A 147 -10.92 8.63 -24.35
N GLU A 148 -10.25 7.99 -23.38
CA GLU A 148 -10.57 6.64 -22.92
C GLU A 148 -11.55 6.71 -21.74
N VAL A 149 -12.57 5.85 -21.74
CA VAL A 149 -13.57 5.78 -20.66
C VAL A 149 -13.35 4.51 -19.84
N ILE A 150 -13.20 4.69 -18.52
CA ILE A 150 -13.00 3.65 -17.53
C ILE A 150 -14.29 3.56 -16.69
N PRO A 151 -15.15 2.55 -16.89
CA PRO A 151 -16.38 2.40 -16.12
C PRO A 151 -16.06 1.96 -14.67
N ILE A 152 -16.75 2.54 -13.69
CA ILE A 152 -16.58 2.21 -12.26
C ILE A 152 -17.92 2.07 -11.57
N GLY A 153 -18.28 0.90 -11.05
CA GLY A 153 -19.51 0.76 -10.27
C GLY A 153 -19.51 1.61 -9.00
N GLU A 154 -20.66 2.18 -8.63
CA GLU A 154 -20.80 2.99 -7.40
C GLU A 154 -20.42 2.23 -6.13
N LYS A 155 -20.57 0.90 -6.14
CA LYS A 155 -20.28 0.00 -5.02
C LYS A 155 -18.96 -0.76 -5.18
N ASP A 156 -18.23 -0.53 -6.27
CA ASP A 156 -16.95 -1.17 -6.50
C ASP A 156 -15.96 -0.74 -5.40
N GLN A 157 -15.17 -1.67 -4.91
CA GLN A 157 -14.26 -1.45 -3.79
C GLN A 157 -13.15 -2.51 -3.80
N GLY A 158 -12.13 -2.32 -2.97
CA GLY A 158 -11.09 -3.32 -2.78
C GLY A 158 -10.23 -3.51 -4.04
N ARG A 159 -9.64 -4.70 -4.14
CA ARG A 159 -8.58 -5.02 -5.10
C ARG A 159 -9.03 -4.88 -6.56
N SER A 160 -10.23 -5.36 -6.88
CA SER A 160 -10.73 -5.35 -8.27
C SER A 160 -10.86 -3.93 -8.81
N LEU A 161 -11.36 -2.99 -7.99
CA LEU A 161 -11.46 -1.58 -8.37
C LEU A 161 -10.07 -0.96 -8.52
N VAL A 162 -9.16 -1.22 -7.59
CA VAL A 162 -7.78 -0.72 -7.65
C VAL A 162 -7.09 -1.19 -8.93
N GLU A 163 -7.14 -2.49 -9.25
CA GLU A 163 -6.56 -3.02 -10.49
C GLU A 163 -7.22 -2.43 -11.73
N ALA A 164 -8.56 -2.34 -11.77
CA ALA A 164 -9.28 -1.78 -12.91
C ALA A 164 -8.92 -0.32 -13.19
N VAL A 165 -8.80 0.51 -12.14
CA VAL A 165 -8.38 1.91 -12.29
C VAL A 165 -6.94 2.00 -12.79
N LEU A 166 -6.01 1.26 -12.19
CA LEU A 166 -4.60 1.31 -12.58
C LEU A 166 -4.38 0.82 -14.00
N GLN A 167 -4.97 -0.33 -14.35
CA GLN A 167 -4.88 -0.90 -15.69
C GLN A 167 -5.54 0.00 -16.74
N GLY A 168 -6.74 0.54 -16.44
CA GLY A 168 -7.44 1.46 -17.32
C GLY A 168 -6.65 2.75 -17.58
N MET A 169 -5.87 3.21 -16.60
CA MET A 169 -4.98 4.37 -16.74
C MET A 169 -3.63 4.04 -17.40
N GLY A 170 -3.42 2.79 -17.82
CA GLY A 170 -2.14 2.30 -18.33
C GLY A 170 -1.00 2.43 -17.33
N ILE A 171 -1.31 2.35 -16.03
CA ILE A 171 -0.32 2.35 -14.94
C ILE A 171 0.09 0.90 -14.70
N PRO A 172 1.37 0.53 -14.90
CA PRO A 172 1.83 -0.82 -14.64
C PRO A 172 1.62 -1.19 -13.18
N VAL A 173 0.88 -2.27 -12.97
CA VAL A 173 0.64 -2.87 -11.66
C VAL A 173 1.02 -4.35 -11.72
N SER A 174 1.74 -4.81 -10.71
CA SER A 174 2.11 -6.22 -10.57
C SER A 174 1.68 -6.73 -9.21
N PHE A 175 1.03 -7.88 -9.17
CA PHE A 175 0.82 -8.60 -7.94
C PHE A 175 2.04 -9.47 -7.63
N GLY A 176 2.52 -9.41 -6.39
CA GLY A 176 3.66 -10.21 -5.97
C GLY A 176 3.86 -10.20 -4.47
N TYR A 177 4.97 -10.81 -4.04
CA TYR A 177 5.35 -10.86 -2.64
C TYR A 177 6.42 -9.80 -2.35
N PHE A 178 6.11 -8.86 -1.46
CA PHE A 178 7.14 -8.04 -0.85
C PHE A 178 7.75 -8.83 0.30
N SER A 179 9.07 -8.93 0.32
CA SER A 179 9.80 -9.65 1.37
C SER A 179 10.91 -8.80 1.94
N PHE A 180 11.16 -8.93 3.23
CA PHE A 180 12.18 -8.18 3.95
C PHE A 180 12.90 -9.08 4.95
N ARG A 181 14.12 -8.69 5.34
CA ARG A 181 14.93 -9.35 6.36
C ARG A 181 15.58 -8.35 7.32
N ILE A 182 15.82 -8.77 8.55
CA ILE A 182 16.57 -8.05 9.57
C ILE A 182 17.67 -8.97 10.10
N PRO A 183 18.93 -8.52 10.14
CA PRO A 183 19.47 -7.37 9.41
C PRO A 183 19.30 -7.56 7.88
N GLU A 184 19.49 -6.46 7.15
CA GLU A 184 19.68 -6.49 5.68
C GLU A 184 20.92 -7.35 5.32
N GLU A 185 21.16 -7.58 4.04
CA GLU A 185 22.10 -8.57 3.47
C GLU A 185 23.46 -8.74 4.20
N ASP A 186 24.13 -9.86 3.96
CA ASP A 186 25.48 -10.19 4.49
C ASP A 186 25.58 -10.53 5.99
N LYS A 187 24.46 -10.59 6.71
CA LYS A 187 24.41 -11.03 8.12
C LYS A 187 23.33 -12.05 8.38
N ARG A 188 23.48 -12.83 9.46
CA ARG A 188 22.50 -13.85 9.88
C ARG A 188 21.12 -13.23 10.07
N PRO A 189 20.06 -13.71 9.39
CA PRO A 189 18.72 -13.16 9.55
C PRO A 189 18.16 -13.53 10.92
N ARG A 190 17.65 -12.54 11.64
CA ARG A 190 16.96 -12.65 12.93
C ARG A 190 15.45 -12.51 12.78
N LEU A 191 15.01 -11.82 11.73
CA LEU A 191 13.60 -11.67 11.40
C LEU A 191 13.44 -11.60 9.88
N THR A 192 12.45 -12.30 9.35
CA THR A 192 12.02 -12.11 7.96
C THR A 192 10.51 -11.94 7.91
N GLY A 193 10.03 -11.23 6.90
CA GLY A 193 8.61 -11.18 6.63
C GLY A 193 8.35 -11.09 5.15
N SER A 194 7.20 -11.59 4.77
CA SER A 194 6.72 -11.54 3.41
C SER A 194 5.21 -11.33 3.44
N PHE A 195 4.70 -10.54 2.51
CA PHE A 195 3.27 -10.34 2.30
C PHE A 195 2.97 -10.14 0.83
N SER A 196 1.80 -10.59 0.41
CA SER A 196 1.29 -10.34 -0.94
C SER A 196 0.73 -8.93 -1.05
N THR A 197 1.04 -8.23 -2.14
CA THR A 197 0.62 -6.85 -2.36
C THR A 197 0.57 -6.54 -3.85
N LEU A 198 -0.24 -5.55 -4.23
CA LEU A 198 -0.07 -4.91 -5.53
C LEU A 198 1.06 -3.88 -5.43
N ARG A 199 1.99 -3.97 -6.36
CA ARG A 199 3.09 -3.02 -6.49
C ARG A 199 2.86 -2.14 -7.72
N VAL A 200 2.99 -0.84 -7.50
CA VAL A 200 3.01 0.19 -8.56
C VAL A 200 4.30 0.99 -8.42
N MET A 201 4.89 1.42 -9.53
CA MET A 201 6.01 2.37 -9.50
C MET A 201 5.48 3.79 -9.61
N ASN A 202 5.85 4.65 -8.66
CA ASN A 202 5.50 6.05 -8.63
C ASN A 202 6.77 6.90 -8.50
N GLU A 203 7.08 7.70 -9.52
CA GLU A 203 8.27 8.57 -9.54
C GLU A 203 9.60 7.83 -9.26
N GLY A 204 9.67 6.56 -9.67
CA GLY A 204 10.85 5.70 -9.44
C GLY A 204 10.83 4.95 -8.10
N GLU A 205 9.90 5.27 -7.21
CA GLU A 205 9.73 4.57 -5.94
C GLU A 205 8.56 3.59 -6.00
N PRO A 206 8.71 2.36 -5.47
CA PRO A 206 7.59 1.44 -5.38
C PRO A 206 6.54 1.93 -4.35
N MET A 207 5.28 1.73 -4.67
CA MET A 207 4.14 1.84 -3.77
C MET A 207 3.52 0.46 -3.61
N TYR A 208 3.32 0.02 -2.37
CA TYR A 208 2.68 -1.24 -2.03
C TYR A 208 1.26 -0.97 -1.57
N LEU A 209 0.30 -1.49 -2.32
CA LEU A 209 -1.11 -1.42 -2.02
C LEU A 209 -1.52 -2.71 -1.31
N ILE A 210 -2.04 -2.59 -0.08
CA ILE A 210 -2.42 -3.73 0.77
C ILE A 210 -3.90 -3.68 1.14
N ASP A 211 -4.53 -4.83 1.33
CA ASP A 211 -5.92 -5.01 1.74
C ASP A 211 -6.09 -5.57 3.16
N PHE A 212 -5.00 -5.61 3.93
CA PHE A 212 -4.98 -6.15 5.28
C PHE A 212 -4.48 -5.10 6.29
N ASP A 213 -4.80 -5.34 7.57
CA ASP A 213 -4.28 -4.54 8.67
C ASP A 213 -2.83 -4.95 8.96
N LEU A 214 -1.93 -3.98 8.82
CA LEU A 214 -0.60 -4.09 9.40
C LEU A 214 -0.68 -3.72 10.89
N PRO A 215 -0.09 -4.51 11.80
CA PRO A 215 0.01 -4.12 13.20
C PRO A 215 0.67 -2.74 13.31
N PRO A 216 0.22 -1.84 14.22
CA PRO A 216 0.76 -0.49 14.32
C PRO A 216 2.28 -0.41 14.51
N ALA A 217 2.87 -1.43 15.14
CA ALA A 217 4.32 -1.55 15.31
C ALA A 217 5.07 -1.92 14.02
N GLY A 218 4.39 -2.49 13.03
CA GLY A 218 4.92 -2.80 11.71
C GLY A 218 5.00 -1.58 10.78
N LEU A 219 4.15 -0.55 10.94
CA LEU A 219 4.08 0.54 9.96
C LEU A 219 5.38 1.35 9.82
N PRO A 220 6.02 1.82 10.91
CA PRO A 220 7.29 2.52 10.78
C PRO A 220 8.41 1.57 10.32
N PHE A 221 8.28 0.28 10.64
CA PHE A 221 9.15 -0.77 10.13
C PHE A 221 9.05 -0.93 8.59
N PHE A 222 7.86 -0.80 8.00
CA PHE A 222 7.64 -0.91 6.56
C PHE A 222 7.96 0.39 5.79
N ASN A 223 7.69 1.56 6.36
CA ASN A 223 7.90 2.85 5.69
C ASN A 223 9.35 3.37 5.79
N GLY A 224 10.15 2.92 6.77
CA GLY A 224 11.48 3.48 7.05
C GLY A 224 12.67 2.84 6.32
N ARG A 225 12.45 1.74 5.58
CA ARG A 225 13.54 0.87 5.06
C ARG A 225 13.87 1.02 3.56
N ARG A 226 13.71 2.24 3.02
CA ARG A 226 14.25 2.65 1.70
C ARG A 226 13.63 2.06 0.42
N GLU A 227 12.59 1.25 0.45
CA GLU A 227 12.05 0.70 -0.80
C GLU A 227 10.54 0.86 -0.92
N GLY A 228 9.99 2.03 -0.59
CA GLY A 228 8.63 2.39 -1.00
C GLY A 228 7.66 2.77 0.10
N ARG A 229 6.45 3.13 -0.32
CA ARG A 229 5.35 3.57 0.56
C ARG A 229 4.22 2.56 0.59
N VAL A 230 3.67 2.31 1.78
CA VAL A 230 2.50 1.43 1.94
C VAL A 230 1.22 2.26 1.95
N VAL A 231 0.22 1.82 1.19
CA VAL A 231 -1.12 2.39 1.13
C VAL A 231 -2.11 1.25 1.32
N ARG A 232 -3.13 1.47 2.15
CA ARG A 232 -4.18 0.49 2.40
C ARG A 232 -5.44 0.85 1.62
N TYR A 233 -6.08 -0.14 1.02
CA TYR A 233 -7.34 0.01 0.28
C TYR A 233 -8.41 -0.97 0.72
#